data_AF-A0A538MSX2-F1
#
_entry.id   AF-A0A538MSX2-F1
#
_cell.length_a   1.000
_cell.length_b   1.000
_cell.length_c   1.000
_cell.angle_alpha   90.00
_cell.angle_beta   90.00
_cell.angle_gamma   90.00
#
_symmetry.space_group_name_H-M   'P 1'
#
loop_
_entity.id
_entity.type
_entity.pdbx_description
1 polymer ?
#
loop_
_entity_poly.entity_id
_entity_poly.type
_entity_poly.pdbx_seq_one_letter_code
_entity_poly.pdbx_strand_id
1 'polypeptide(L)'
;MSSRPSAVPAIGVSAFLALLTGAGSYLASGQPLVGLIGLVGALVSGAAVLILLREDRPAATGAPEPVPAAATDGQDRSSLVQTCIYVRDRVTSAALATRLDQALAQVGVRTVEPTGERFDPSHHEAGGALPTTDETLVGTIAAVEAPGYADHGVLLRPPVVTVYQRRQA
;
A
#
# COMPACT_ATOMS: atom_id res chain seq x y z
N MET A 1 -19.71 -15.59 3.73
CA MET A 1 -20.75 -15.35 2.72
C MET A 1 -21.84 -14.48 3.31
N SER A 2 -21.82 -13.18 3.01
CA SER A 2 -23.02 -12.33 3.01
C SER A 2 -22.68 -11.06 2.22
N SER A 3 -22.98 -11.11 0.93
CA SER A 3 -22.84 -10.00 -0.01
C SER A 3 -23.83 -8.90 0.38
N ARG A 4 -23.33 -7.69 0.65
CA ARG A 4 -24.18 -6.49 0.72
C ARG A 4 -24.33 -5.91 -0.69
N PRO A 5 -25.55 -5.54 -1.11
CA PRO A 5 -25.83 -5.03 -2.45
C PRO A 5 -25.32 -3.59 -2.63
N SER A 6 -24.85 -3.30 -3.85
CA SER A 6 -24.41 -2.00 -4.34
C SER A 6 -25.58 -1.00 -4.43
N ALA A 7 -25.50 0.10 -3.67
CA ALA A 7 -26.37 1.25 -3.84
C ALA A 7 -25.68 2.28 -4.75
N VAL A 8 -26.16 2.39 -6.00
CA VAL A 8 -25.81 3.47 -6.92
C VAL A 8 -26.45 4.77 -6.40
N PRO A 9 -25.70 5.87 -6.21
CA PRO A 9 -26.26 7.09 -5.65
C PRO A 9 -27.13 7.82 -6.67
N ALA A 10 -28.43 7.90 -6.36
CA ALA A 10 -29.48 8.64 -7.07
C ALA A 10 -29.37 10.17 -6.88
N ILE A 11 -28.17 10.74 -7.05
CA ILE A 11 -27.89 12.17 -6.79
C ILE A 11 -28.10 13.02 -8.06
N GLY A 12 -28.12 12.41 -9.25
CA GLY A 12 -28.27 13.12 -10.52
C GLY A 12 -29.68 13.64 -10.84
N VAL A 13 -30.73 13.18 -10.14
CA VAL A 13 -32.13 13.41 -10.57
C VAL A 13 -32.71 14.72 -10.00
N SER A 14 -32.30 15.14 -8.80
CA SER A 14 -32.91 16.31 -8.14
C SER A 14 -32.43 17.66 -8.68
N ALA A 15 -31.18 17.76 -9.15
CA ALA A 15 -30.66 19.01 -9.72
C ALA A 15 -31.26 19.32 -11.10
N PHE A 16 -31.63 18.29 -11.87
CA PHE A 16 -32.17 18.44 -13.21
C PHE A 16 -33.65 18.87 -13.21
N LEU A 17 -34.44 18.41 -12.22
CA LEU A 17 -35.86 18.75 -12.13
C LEU A 17 -36.10 20.22 -11.75
N ALA A 18 -35.25 20.81 -10.91
CA ALA A 18 -35.41 22.19 -10.44
C ALA A 18 -35.15 23.24 -11.54
N LEU A 19 -34.21 22.98 -12.45
CA LEU A 19 -33.92 23.83 -13.61
C LEU A 19 -35.06 23.80 -14.65
N LEU A 20 -35.71 22.66 -14.82
CA LEU A 20 -36.82 22.46 -15.76
C LEU A 20 -38.11 23.18 -15.32
N THR A 21 -38.43 23.17 -14.01
CA THR A 21 -39.63 23.88 -13.49
C THR A 21 -39.46 25.40 -13.51
N GLY A 22 -38.26 25.92 -13.27
CA GLY A 22 -37.98 27.36 -13.31
C GLY A 22 -38.08 27.96 -14.72
N ALA A 23 -37.49 27.32 -15.73
CA ALA A 23 -37.50 27.81 -17.11
C ALA A 23 -38.90 27.73 -17.76
N GLY A 24 -39.66 26.67 -17.49
CA GLY A 24 -41.01 26.48 -18.05
C GLY A 24 -42.03 27.52 -17.57
N SER A 25 -41.88 28.02 -16.35
CA SER A 25 -42.78 29.02 -15.74
C SER A 25 -42.62 30.42 -16.35
N TYR A 26 -41.42 30.77 -16.81
CA TYR A 26 -41.10 32.10 -17.35
C TYR A 26 -41.62 32.31 -18.78
N LEU A 27 -41.62 31.26 -19.61
CA LEU A 27 -42.11 31.32 -20.98
C LEU A 27 -43.64 31.43 -21.08
N ALA A 28 -44.38 31.05 -20.04
CA ALA A 28 -45.85 30.97 -20.10
C ALA A 28 -46.59 32.26 -19.71
N SER A 29 -45.98 33.21 -18.98
CA SER A 29 -46.74 34.30 -18.33
C SER A 29 -46.25 35.73 -18.60
N GLY A 30 -45.05 35.94 -19.14
CA GLY A 30 -44.57 37.27 -19.55
C GLY A 30 -44.46 38.31 -18.42
N GLN A 31 -44.46 37.90 -17.15
CA GLN A 31 -44.38 38.78 -15.98
C GLN A 31 -43.00 38.67 -15.31
N PRO A 32 -42.21 39.77 -15.26
CA PRO A 32 -40.79 39.71 -14.83
C PRO A 32 -40.60 39.49 -13.33
N LEU A 33 -41.64 39.63 -12.51
CA LEU A 33 -41.54 39.59 -11.05
C LEU A 33 -41.38 38.16 -10.49
N VAL A 34 -41.83 37.14 -11.22
CA VAL A 34 -41.74 35.72 -10.79
C VAL A 34 -40.34 35.13 -11.05
N GLY A 35 -39.61 35.64 -12.05
CA GLY A 35 -38.23 35.20 -12.32
C GLY A 35 -37.24 35.55 -11.21
N LEU A 36 -37.50 36.63 -10.46
CA LEU A 36 -36.61 37.12 -9.42
C LEU A 36 -36.64 36.25 -8.14
N ILE A 37 -37.80 35.64 -7.83
CA ILE A 37 -37.95 34.71 -6.68
C ILE A 37 -37.18 33.40 -6.92
N GLY A 38 -37.13 32.90 -8.16
CA GLY A 38 -36.36 31.71 -8.52
C GLY A 38 -34.84 31.89 -8.36
N LEU A 39 -34.32 33.09 -8.61
CA LEU A 39 -32.88 33.40 -8.51
C LEU A 39 -32.41 33.51 -7.04
N VAL A 40 -33.28 34.00 -6.14
CA VAL A 40 -33.01 34.05 -4.69
C VAL A 40 -32.91 32.63 -4.09
N GLY A 41 -33.74 31.68 -4.54
CA GLY A 41 -33.67 30.28 -4.09
C GLY A 41 -32.37 29.56 -4.47
N ALA A 42 -31.78 29.90 -5.62
CA ALA A 42 -30.53 29.30 -6.10
C ALA A 42 -29.29 29.77 -5.31
N LEU A 43 -29.28 31.04 -4.86
CA LEU A 43 -28.17 31.61 -4.07
C LEU A 43 -28.10 31.04 -2.64
N VAL A 44 -29.25 30.76 -2.01
CA VAL A 44 -29.30 30.20 -0.65
C VAL A 44 -28.81 28.74 -0.62
N SER A 45 -29.13 27.95 -1.65
CA SER A 45 -28.67 26.55 -1.75
C SER A 45 -27.19 26.42 -2.12
N GLY A 46 -26.65 27.32 -2.95
CA GLY A 46 -25.22 27.31 -3.29
C GLY A 46 -24.32 27.58 -2.08
N ALA A 47 -24.71 28.52 -1.21
CA ALA A 47 -23.98 28.80 0.03
C ALA A 47 -24.09 27.66 1.06
N ALA A 48 -25.25 27.04 1.20
CA ALA A 48 -25.45 25.91 2.12
C ALA A 48 -24.61 24.67 1.72
N VAL A 49 -24.46 24.39 0.42
CA VAL A 49 -23.61 23.30 -0.08
C VAL A 49 -22.12 23.58 0.17
N LEU A 50 -21.68 24.84 0.06
CA LEU A 50 -20.29 25.24 0.33
C LEU A 50 -19.95 25.21 1.84
N ILE A 51 -20.95 25.41 2.71
CA ILE A 51 -20.82 25.30 4.16
C ILE A 51 -20.73 23.83 4.59
N LEU A 52 -21.56 22.95 4.03
CA LEU A 52 -21.57 21.51 4.36
C LEU A 52 -20.38 20.73 3.79
N LEU A 53 -19.76 21.20 2.69
CA LEU A 53 -18.51 20.61 2.16
C LEU A 53 -17.26 21.05 2.94
N ARG A 54 -17.37 21.94 3.93
CA ARG A 54 -16.23 22.50 4.68
C ARG A 54 -15.97 21.84 6.03
N GLU A 55 -16.80 20.89 6.46
CA GLU A 55 -16.74 20.31 7.82
C GLU A 55 -15.78 19.12 8.00
N ASP A 56 -14.89 18.81 7.05
CA ASP A 56 -13.86 17.77 7.26
C ASP A 56 -12.45 18.21 6.85
N ARG A 57 -12.09 19.46 7.15
CA ARG A 57 -10.67 19.78 7.36
C ARG A 57 -10.38 19.77 8.86
N PRO A 58 -9.71 18.74 9.39
CA PRO A 58 -9.20 18.83 10.75
C PRO A 58 -8.30 20.07 10.84
N ALA A 59 -8.59 20.91 11.83
CA ALA A 59 -7.79 22.08 12.15
C ALA A 59 -6.38 21.62 12.53
N ALA A 60 -5.44 21.73 11.61
CA ALA A 60 -4.02 21.69 11.95
C ALA A 60 -3.69 22.97 12.72
N THR A 61 -3.98 22.97 14.03
CA THR A 61 -3.43 23.92 15.01
C THR A 61 -2.08 23.43 15.53
N GLY A 62 -1.27 22.86 14.63
CA GLY A 62 0.17 22.79 14.85
C GLY A 62 0.76 24.05 14.21
N ALA A 63 1.38 24.92 15.00
CA ALA A 63 2.54 25.66 14.50
C ALA A 63 3.47 24.66 13.77
N PRO A 64 4.33 25.08 12.82
CA PRO A 64 5.34 24.18 12.29
C PRO A 64 6.26 23.77 13.44
N GLU A 65 5.89 22.68 14.13
CA GLU A 65 6.84 21.87 14.86
C GLU A 65 7.92 21.51 13.84
N PRO A 66 9.20 21.63 14.20
CA PRO A 66 10.27 21.16 13.33
C PRO A 66 10.00 19.69 13.07
N VAL A 67 9.52 19.37 11.87
CA VAL A 67 9.44 17.99 11.40
C VAL A 67 10.87 17.45 11.56
N PRO A 68 11.10 16.41 12.38
CA PRO A 68 12.40 15.80 12.46
C PRO A 68 12.68 15.19 11.09
N ALA A 69 13.36 15.96 10.22
CA ALA A 69 13.67 15.60 8.84
C ALA A 69 14.43 14.27 8.73
N ALA A 70 14.98 13.75 9.83
CA ALA A 70 15.69 12.49 9.91
C ALA A 70 14.79 11.23 9.89
N ALA A 71 13.49 11.32 10.25
CA ALA A 71 12.61 10.15 10.32
C ALA A 71 12.05 9.73 8.95
N THR A 72 11.92 10.67 8.02
CA THR A 72 11.37 10.44 6.68
C THR A 72 12.37 9.73 5.77
N ASP A 73 13.66 10.10 5.83
CA ASP A 73 14.71 9.53 4.99
C ASP A 73 14.86 8.01 5.14
N GLY A 74 14.80 7.51 6.38
CA GLY A 74 14.92 6.07 6.66
C GLY A 74 13.70 5.27 6.17
N GLN A 75 12.49 5.80 6.40
CA GLN A 75 11.25 5.14 6.01
C GLN A 75 11.11 5.09 4.48
N ASP A 76 11.44 6.17 3.79
CA ASP A 76 11.39 6.25 2.33
C ASP A 76 12.37 5.26 1.70
N ARG A 77 13.59 5.17 2.25
CA ARG A 77 14.57 4.17 1.83
C ARG A 77 14.05 2.74 2.00
N SER A 78 13.51 2.39 3.18
CA SER A 78 13.00 1.03 3.42
C SER A 78 11.90 0.66 2.43
N SER A 79 11.00 1.60 2.10
CA SER A 79 9.95 1.40 1.09
C SER A 79 10.52 1.13 -0.31
N LEU A 80 11.52 1.92 -0.73
CA LEU A 80 12.20 1.72 -2.02
C LEU A 80 12.92 0.37 -2.08
N VAL A 81 13.67 0.01 -1.03
CA VAL A 81 14.41 -1.26 -0.96
C VAL A 81 13.46 -2.46 -0.99
N GLN A 82 12.38 -2.43 -0.21
CA GLN A 82 11.33 -3.46 -0.24
C GLN A 82 10.71 -3.61 -1.63
N THR A 83 10.43 -2.49 -2.31
CA THR A 83 9.89 -2.51 -3.68
C THR A 83 10.89 -3.13 -4.66
N CYS A 84 12.18 -2.79 -4.56
CA CYS A 84 13.21 -3.38 -5.39
C CYS A 84 13.36 -4.89 -5.15
N ILE A 85 13.33 -5.35 -3.89
CA ILE A 85 13.34 -6.78 -3.54
C ILE A 85 12.11 -7.49 -4.14
N TYR A 86 10.93 -6.91 -3.99
CA TYR A 86 9.70 -7.46 -4.57
C TYR A 86 9.80 -7.62 -6.09
N VAL A 87 10.32 -6.60 -6.78
CA VAL A 87 10.54 -6.66 -8.22
C VAL A 87 11.57 -7.74 -8.56
N ARG A 88 12.68 -7.82 -7.81
CA ARG A 88 13.74 -8.81 -8.03
C ARG A 88 13.22 -10.25 -7.97
N ASP A 89 12.30 -10.54 -7.05
CA ASP A 89 11.69 -11.86 -6.89
C ASP A 89 10.73 -12.22 -8.04
N ARG A 90 10.20 -11.24 -8.78
CA ARG A 90 9.25 -11.45 -9.89
C ARG A 90 9.90 -11.41 -11.28
N VAL A 91 11.10 -10.88 -11.38
CA VAL A 91 11.82 -10.75 -12.65
C VAL A 91 12.35 -12.13 -13.09
N THR A 92 11.91 -12.58 -14.27
CA THR A 92 12.38 -13.83 -14.89
C THR A 92 13.61 -13.64 -15.77
N SER A 93 13.91 -12.41 -16.18
CA SER A 93 15.10 -12.09 -16.98
C SER A 93 16.37 -12.13 -16.14
N ALA A 94 17.28 -13.04 -16.48
CA ALA A 94 18.56 -13.20 -15.78
C ALA A 94 19.40 -11.91 -15.77
N ALA A 95 19.43 -11.17 -16.89
CA ALA A 95 20.20 -9.93 -16.98
C ALA A 95 19.64 -8.84 -16.03
N LEU A 96 18.31 -8.71 -15.95
CA LEU A 96 17.66 -7.74 -15.04
C LEU A 96 17.81 -8.16 -13.58
N ALA A 97 17.70 -9.46 -13.29
CA ALA A 97 17.96 -10.03 -11.99
C ALA A 97 19.38 -9.67 -11.49
N THR A 98 20.42 -9.97 -12.27
CA THR A 98 21.80 -9.61 -11.93
C THR A 98 21.98 -8.10 -11.76
N ARG A 99 21.33 -7.29 -12.61
CA ARG A 99 21.43 -5.82 -12.50
C ARG A 99 20.82 -5.29 -11.20
N LEU A 100 19.66 -5.83 -10.80
CA LEU A 100 19.01 -5.50 -9.54
C LEU A 100 19.85 -5.93 -8.34
N ASP A 101 20.39 -7.15 -8.36
CA ASP A 101 21.27 -7.66 -7.30
C ASP A 101 22.50 -6.75 -7.10
N GLN A 102 23.12 -6.34 -8.21
CA GLN A 102 24.25 -5.41 -8.18
C GLN A 102 23.86 -4.03 -7.63
N ALA A 103 22.70 -3.49 -8.03
CA ALA A 103 22.23 -2.19 -7.55
C ALA A 103 21.91 -2.21 -6.05
N LEU A 104 21.23 -3.26 -5.57
CA LEU A 104 20.96 -3.49 -4.15
C LEU A 104 22.26 -3.61 -3.35
N ALA A 105 23.21 -4.39 -3.85
CA ALA A 105 24.53 -4.55 -3.25
C ALA A 105 25.32 -3.24 -3.14
N GLN A 106 25.26 -2.38 -4.16
CA GLN A 106 25.93 -1.08 -4.18
C GLN A 106 25.42 -0.12 -3.11
N VAL A 107 24.14 -0.23 -2.75
CA VAL A 107 23.53 0.60 -1.71
C VAL A 107 23.55 -0.03 -0.33
N GLY A 108 24.22 -1.18 -0.14
CA GLY A 108 24.38 -1.82 1.17
C GLY A 108 23.36 -2.91 1.51
N VAL A 109 22.49 -3.28 0.56
CA VAL A 109 21.55 -4.40 0.72
C VAL A 109 22.22 -5.70 0.27
N ARG A 110 22.25 -6.71 1.13
CA ARG A 110 22.91 -8.01 0.88
C ARG A 110 21.90 -9.14 0.95
N THR A 111 22.11 -10.13 0.09
CA THR A 111 21.41 -11.42 0.15
C THR A 111 21.95 -12.24 1.32
N VAL A 112 21.06 -12.94 2.02
CA VAL A 112 21.39 -13.84 3.13
C VAL A 112 21.16 -15.27 2.66
N GLU A 113 22.25 -16.04 2.52
CA GLU A 113 22.24 -17.44 2.06
C GLU A 113 22.99 -18.36 3.03
N PRO A 114 22.39 -18.73 4.18
CA PRO A 114 23.07 -19.40 5.29
C PRO A 114 23.17 -20.93 5.11
N THR A 115 23.49 -21.40 3.90
CA THR A 115 23.58 -22.84 3.62
C THR A 115 24.70 -23.48 4.45
N GLY A 116 24.40 -24.56 5.15
CA GLY A 116 25.33 -25.26 6.05
C GLY A 116 25.42 -24.68 7.47
N GLU A 117 24.81 -23.51 7.73
CA GLU A 117 24.76 -22.94 9.07
C GLU A 117 23.73 -23.64 9.96
N ARG A 118 23.81 -23.41 11.27
CA ARG A 118 22.78 -23.88 12.22
C ARG A 118 21.48 -23.12 11.96
N PHE A 119 20.38 -23.86 11.88
CA PHE A 119 19.07 -23.23 11.83
C PHE A 119 18.78 -22.47 13.14
N ASP A 120 18.20 -21.29 13.00
CA ASP A 120 17.86 -20.38 14.10
C ASP A 120 16.53 -19.70 13.74
N PRO A 121 15.42 -20.02 14.42
CA PRO A 121 14.11 -19.44 14.14
C PRO A 121 14.05 -17.91 14.27
N SER A 122 15.00 -17.27 14.96
CA SER A 122 15.04 -15.82 15.10
C SER A 122 15.60 -15.10 13.87
N HIS A 123 16.36 -15.81 13.02
CA HIS A 123 17.00 -15.28 11.82
C HIS A 123 16.57 -15.99 10.53
N HIS A 124 15.95 -17.17 10.64
CA HIS A 124 15.61 -18.05 9.53
C HIS A 124 14.15 -18.50 9.57
N GLU A 125 13.52 -18.61 8.40
CA GLU A 125 12.17 -19.14 8.26
C GLU A 125 12.23 -20.57 7.71
N ALA A 126 11.64 -21.54 8.41
CA ALA A 126 11.65 -22.94 7.95
C ALA A 126 10.56 -23.18 6.88
N GLY A 127 10.98 -23.37 5.62
CA GLY A 127 10.12 -23.75 4.50
C GLY A 127 9.93 -25.25 4.36
N GLY A 128 10.91 -26.04 4.79
CA GLY A 128 10.88 -27.49 4.62
C GLY A 128 11.89 -28.27 5.46
N ALA A 129 11.85 -29.58 5.28
CA ALA A 129 12.67 -30.54 6.00
C ALA A 129 13.26 -31.56 5.02
N LEU A 130 14.59 -31.76 5.06
CA LEU A 130 15.27 -32.77 4.26
C LEU A 130 15.76 -33.92 5.16
N PRO A 131 15.24 -35.16 5.00
CA PRO A 131 15.64 -36.28 5.85
C PRO A 131 17.07 -36.73 5.55
N THR A 132 17.91 -36.79 6.58
CA THR A 132 19.29 -37.27 6.52
C THR A 132 19.54 -38.43 7.50
N THR A 133 20.51 -39.27 7.17
CA THR A 133 21.09 -40.29 8.06
C THR A 133 22.41 -39.84 8.68
N ASP A 134 22.96 -38.72 8.22
CA ASP A 134 24.14 -38.11 8.82
C ASP A 134 23.70 -37.25 10.01
N GLU A 135 24.00 -37.73 11.22
CA GLU A 135 23.66 -37.05 12.48
C GLU A 135 24.37 -35.70 12.64
N THR A 136 25.50 -35.48 11.97
CA THR A 136 26.25 -34.21 12.06
C THR A 136 25.55 -33.05 11.35
N LEU A 137 24.70 -33.37 10.36
CA LEU A 137 23.94 -32.39 9.59
C LEU A 137 22.60 -32.02 10.23
N VAL A 138 22.08 -32.81 11.16
CA VAL A 138 20.76 -32.58 11.76
C VAL A 138 20.70 -31.19 12.43
N GLY A 139 19.68 -30.42 12.08
CA GLY A 139 19.49 -29.05 12.58
C GLY A 139 20.33 -27.98 11.86
N THR A 140 21.04 -28.35 10.79
CA THR A 140 21.69 -27.39 9.88
C THR A 140 20.85 -27.14 8.64
N ILE A 141 21.09 -26.01 7.99
CA ILE A 141 20.40 -25.59 6.79
C ILE A 141 20.93 -26.37 5.60
N ALA A 142 20.05 -27.16 4.97
CA ALA A 142 20.40 -27.97 3.81
C ALA A 142 20.39 -27.15 2.51
N ALA A 143 19.42 -26.25 2.38
CA ALA A 143 19.26 -25.40 1.21
C ALA A 143 18.46 -24.15 1.55
N VAL A 144 18.65 -23.11 0.75
CA VAL A 144 17.86 -21.88 0.77
C VAL A 144 16.85 -21.96 -0.38
N GLU A 145 15.56 -21.94 -0.05
CA GLU A 145 14.48 -21.97 -1.04
C GLU A 145 14.15 -20.58 -1.57
N ALA A 146 14.17 -19.58 -0.68
CA ALA A 146 14.08 -18.19 -1.04
C ALA A 146 15.14 -17.40 -0.25
N PRO A 147 15.96 -16.58 -0.93
CA PRO A 147 16.99 -15.83 -0.25
C PRO A 147 16.41 -14.83 0.75
N GLY A 148 17.14 -14.57 1.84
CA GLY A 148 16.86 -13.47 2.75
C GLY A 148 17.52 -12.18 2.25
N TYR A 149 17.17 -11.06 2.87
CA TYR A 149 17.81 -9.77 2.58
C TYR A 149 18.08 -8.99 3.87
N ALA A 150 19.23 -8.33 3.93
CA ALA A 150 19.61 -7.42 5.01
C ALA A 150 20.08 -6.07 4.43
N ASP A 151 19.60 -4.95 4.98
CA ASP A 151 20.07 -3.60 4.64
C ASP A 151 21.04 -3.14 5.72
N HIS A 152 22.31 -2.94 5.36
CA HIS A 152 23.36 -2.56 6.31
C HIS A 152 23.44 -3.47 7.55
N GLY A 153 23.17 -4.77 7.37
CA GLY A 153 23.18 -5.77 8.44
C GLY A 153 21.87 -5.88 9.23
N VAL A 154 20.90 -4.99 9.01
CA VAL A 154 19.56 -5.12 9.58
C VAL A 154 18.75 -6.07 8.69
N LEU A 155 18.34 -7.21 9.25
CA LEU A 155 17.55 -8.20 8.52
C LEU A 155 16.18 -7.60 8.13
N LEU A 156 15.91 -7.54 6.81
CA LEU A 156 14.64 -7.07 6.26
C LEU A 156 13.64 -8.20 6.05
N ARG A 157 14.15 -9.36 5.63
CA ARG A 157 13.39 -10.58 5.39
C ARG A 157 14.27 -11.78 5.71
N PRO A 158 13.82 -12.72 6.56
CA PRO A 158 14.57 -13.94 6.79
C PRO A 158 14.62 -14.79 5.51
N PRO A 159 15.72 -15.52 5.25
CA PRO A 159 15.72 -16.54 4.21
C PRO A 159 14.74 -17.65 4.58
N VAL A 160 14.04 -18.16 3.56
CA VAL A 160 13.24 -19.39 3.68
C VAL A 160 14.16 -20.56 3.38
N VAL A 161 14.27 -21.48 4.33
CA VAL A 161 15.27 -22.55 4.31
C VAL A 161 14.64 -23.92 4.49
N THR A 162 15.25 -24.93 3.88
CA THR A 162 15.01 -26.33 4.21
C THR A 162 16.10 -26.81 5.17
N VAL A 163 15.69 -27.44 6.27
CA VAL A 163 16.57 -27.88 7.35
C VAL A 163 16.75 -29.38 7.31
N TYR A 164 17.96 -29.87 7.56
CA TYR A 164 18.20 -31.29 7.72
C TYR A 164 17.51 -31.82 8.99
N GLN A 165 16.71 -32.87 8.83
CA GLN A 165 16.07 -33.58 9.94
C GLN A 165 16.48 -35.04 9.96
N ARG A 166 16.47 -35.65 11.15
CA ARG A 166 16.71 -37.09 11.27
C ARG A 166 15.61 -37.83 10.51
N ARG A 167 16.01 -38.75 9.63
CA ARG A 167 15.08 -39.68 8.98
C ARG A 167 14.38 -40.51 10.06
N GLN A 168 13.05 -40.40 10.15
CA GLN A 168 12.25 -41.29 11.00
C GLN A 168 12.12 -42.63 10.26
N ALA A 169 12.46 -43.72 10.96
CA ALA A 169 12.44 -45.08 10.43
C ALA A 169 11.00 -45.65 10.36
#